data_AF-E0WUP1-F1
#
_entry.id   AF-E0WUP1-F1
#
_cell.length_a   1.000
_cell.length_b   1.000
_cell.length_c   1.000
_cell.angle_alpha   90.00
_cell.angle_beta   90.00
_cell.angle_gamma   90.00
#
_symmetry.space_group_name_H-M   'P 1'
#
loop_
_entity.id
_entity.type
_entity.pdbx_description
1 polymer ?
#
loop_
_entity_poly.entity_id
_entity_poly.type
_entity_poly.pdbx_seq_one_letter_code
_entity_poly.pdbx_strand_id
1 'polypeptide(L)'
;MISVFGAQRYVVLARELTKKWESIYGAPVGELLDWVQQNEYRQRGEMVLIVEGYQALFDDALPQIALHTLALLRQTLPLKPPPS
;
A
#
# COMPACT_ATOMS: atom_id res chain seq x y z
N MET A 1 0.22 6.10 14.53
CA MET A 1 0.21 5.52 13.17
C MET A 1 0.65 4.08 13.18
N ILE A 2 1.87 3.74 13.64
CA ILE A 2 2.35 2.34 13.73
C ILE A 2 1.36 1.41 14.43
N SER A 3 0.82 1.82 15.59
CA SER A 3 -0.13 1.03 16.38
C SER A 3 -1.50 0.80 15.73
N VAL A 4 -1.85 1.55 14.67
CA VAL A 4 -3.16 1.51 14.02
C VAL A 4 -3.06 0.99 12.58
N PHE A 5 -2.06 1.44 11.82
CA PHE A 5 -1.86 1.10 10.41
C PHE A 5 -0.80 0.03 10.16
N GLY A 6 -0.06 -0.38 11.20
CA GLY A 6 1.08 -1.28 11.10
C GLY A 6 2.37 -0.56 10.69
N ALA A 7 3.52 -1.10 11.08
CA ALA A 7 4.84 -0.52 10.80
C ALA A 7 5.21 -0.46 9.31
N GLN A 8 4.56 -1.30 8.50
CA GLN A 8 4.85 -1.47 7.07
C GLN A 8 4.09 -0.49 6.18
N ARG A 9 3.16 0.32 6.72
CA ARG A 9 2.42 1.29 5.92
C ARG A 9 3.39 2.33 5.34
N TYR A 10 3.41 2.49 4.02
CA TYR A 10 4.26 3.50 3.39
C TYR A 10 3.71 4.91 3.67
N VAL A 11 4.59 5.82 4.08
CA VAL A 11 4.25 7.20 4.41
C VAL A 11 5.34 8.12 3.88
N VAL A 12 4.93 9.24 3.29
CA VAL A 12 5.83 10.33 2.92
C VAL A 12 5.65 11.48 3.89
N LEU A 13 6.76 11.91 4.50
CA LEU A 13 6.87 13.15 5.26
C LEU A 13 7.45 14.24 4.36
N ALA A 14 6.62 15.22 4.01
CA ALA A 14 7.04 16.44 3.36
C ALA A 14 7.11 17.57 4.39
N ARG A 15 8.23 18.26 4.49
CA ARG A 15 8.49 19.32 5.48
C ARG A 15 8.77 20.63 4.76
N GLU A 16 8.25 21.72 5.33
CA GLU A 16 8.63 23.09 4.95
C GLU A 16 8.52 23.33 3.43
N LEU A 17 7.43 22.86 2.82
CA LEU A 17 7.18 22.98 1.38
C LEU A 17 7.32 24.43 0.92
N THR A 18 7.99 24.64 -0.20
CA THR A 18 8.34 25.92 -0.83
C THR A 18 9.34 26.80 -0.06
N LYS A 19 9.85 26.33 1.09
CA LYS A 19 10.81 27.09 1.92
C LYS A 19 12.25 26.58 1.72
N LYS A 20 13.23 27.33 2.26
CA LYS A 20 14.67 27.04 2.14
C LYS A 20 15.08 25.63 2.59
N TRP A 21 14.38 25.07 3.57
CA TRP A 21 14.72 23.78 4.19
C TRP A 21 13.71 22.68 3.84
N GLU A 22 13.12 22.77 2.64
CA GLU A 22 12.21 21.75 2.13
C GLU A 22 12.87 20.36 2.13
N SER A 23 12.13 19.36 2.60
CA SER A 23 12.57 17.97 2.53
C SER A 23 11.40 17.03 2.36
N ILE A 24 11.52 16.06 1.46
CA ILE A 24 10.51 15.02 1.22
C ILE A 24 11.17 13.66 1.40
N TYR A 25 10.67 12.85 2.33
CA TYR A 25 11.22 11.53 2.62
C TYR A 25 10.09 10.52 2.78
N GLY A 26 10.20 9.39 2.06
CA GLY A 26 9.21 8.32 2.05
C GLY A 26 9.80 6.99 2.50
N ALA A 27 9.13 6.33 3.45
CA ALA A 27 9.54 5.04 3.99
C ALA A 27 8.34 4.33 4.64
N PRO A 28 8.42 3.03 4.95
CA PRO A 28 7.53 2.41 5.92
C PRO A 28 7.48 3.22 7.22
N VAL A 29 6.29 3.40 7.80
CA VAL A 29 6.09 4.31 8.94
C VAL A 29 6.93 3.94 10.18
N GLY A 30 7.33 2.68 10.33
CA GLY A 30 8.31 2.25 11.33
C GLY A 30 9.68 2.88 11.10
N GLU A 31 10.24 2.68 9.91
CA GLU A 31 11.54 3.23 9.53
C GLU A 31 11.53 4.76 9.48
N LEU A 32 10.41 5.35 9.04
CA LEU A 32 10.22 6.79 9.04
C LEU A 32 10.32 7.37 10.46
N LEU A 33 9.74 6.70 11.46
CA LEU A 33 9.83 7.14 12.85
C LEU A 33 11.28 7.14 13.33
N ASP A 34 12.02 6.05 13.09
CA ASP A 34 13.43 5.95 13.46
C ASP A 34 14.25 7.06 12.78
N TRP A 35 14.03 7.28 11.48
CA TRP A 35 14.68 8.35 10.73
C TRP A 35 14.37 9.74 11.30
N VAL A 36 13.12 10.02 11.66
CA VAL A 36 12.74 11.30 12.28
C VAL A 36 13.39 11.47 13.67
N GLN A 37 13.52 10.41 14.45
CA GLN A 37 14.10 10.45 15.80
C GLN A 37 15.62 10.68 15.81
N GLN A 38 16.33 10.24 14.77
CA GLN A 38 17.78 10.41 14.65
C GLN A 38 18.24 11.88 14.54
N ASN A 39 17.35 12.82 14.20
CA ASN A 39 17.72 14.22 14.06
C ASN A 39 16.53 15.13 14.41
N GLU A 40 16.65 15.90 15.48
CA GLU A 40 15.61 16.82 15.94
C GLU A 40 15.17 17.84 14.88
N TYR A 41 16.04 18.24 13.95
CA TYR A 41 15.64 19.15 12.87
C TYR A 41 14.55 18.54 11.99
N ARG A 42 14.48 17.20 11.87
CA ARG A 42 13.43 16.46 11.14
C ARG A 42 12.05 16.50 11.82
N GLN A 43 11.97 17.04 13.04
CA GLN A 43 10.73 17.20 13.82
C GLN A 43 10.25 18.66 13.94
N ARG A 44 10.92 19.61 13.27
CA ARG A 44 10.59 21.05 13.39
C ARG A 44 9.95 21.61 12.12
N GLY A 45 9.06 22.59 12.26
CA GLY A 45 8.41 23.29 11.14
C GLY A 45 7.07 22.68 10.74
N GLU A 46 6.55 23.15 9.61
CA GLU A 46 5.30 22.67 9.01
C GLU A 46 5.53 21.35 8.28
N MET A 47 4.56 20.44 8.39
CA MET A 47 4.67 19.09 7.87
C MET A 47 3.37 18.63 7.22
N VAL A 48 3.52 17.86 6.15
CA VAL A 48 2.44 17.14 5.48
C VAL A 48 2.81 15.66 5.48
N LEU A 49 1.87 14.82 5.91
CA LEU A 49 1.98 13.37 5.82
C LEU A 49 1.08 12.86 4.70
N ILE A 50 1.69 12.22 3.70
CA ILE A 50 0.96 11.50 2.66
C ILE A 50 1.02 10.03 3.04
N VAL A 51 -0.13 9.45 3.34
CA VAL A 51 -0.25 8.07 3.82
C VAL A 51 -0.76 7.20 2.69
N GLU A 52 -0.05 6.11 2.40
CA GLU A 52 -0.50 5.14 1.42
C GLU A 52 -1.89 4.61 1.78
N GLY A 53 -2.74 4.44 0.76
CA GLY A 53 -4.06 3.85 0.92
C GLY A 53 -3.99 2.42 1.48
N TYR A 54 -5.11 1.94 1.99
CA TYR A 54 -5.23 0.52 2.34
C TYR A 54 -5.19 -0.32 1.06
N GLN A 55 -4.24 -1.24 0.96
CA GLN A 55 -4.26 -2.30 -0.04
C GLN A 55 -4.92 -3.53 0.56
N ALA A 56 -6.06 -3.93 0.00
CA ALA A 56 -6.65 -5.21 0.35
C ALA A 56 -5.69 -6.32 -0.10
N LEU A 57 -5.39 -7.24 0.80
CA LEU A 57 -4.78 -8.52 0.43
C LEU A 57 -5.86 -9.29 -0.35
N PHE A 58 -5.95 -9.03 -1.65
CA PHE A 58 -6.65 -9.92 -2.55
C PHE A 58 -5.82 -11.18 -2.62
N ASP A 59 -6.33 -12.25 -2.01
CA ASP A 59 -5.92 -13.57 -2.39
C ASP A 59 -6.52 -13.83 -3.77
N ASP A 60 -5.73 -13.60 -4.82
CA ASP A 60 -6.11 -13.90 -6.20
C ASP A 60 -6.32 -15.40 -6.43
N ALA A 61 -6.10 -16.24 -5.41
CA ALA A 61 -6.44 -17.65 -5.45
C ALA A 61 -7.97 -17.82 -5.49
N LEU A 62 -8.47 -18.25 -6.64
CA LEU A 62 -9.83 -18.75 -6.75
C LEU A 62 -10.03 -19.91 -5.76
N PRO A 63 -11.15 -19.95 -5.02
CA PRO A 63 -11.46 -21.07 -4.13
C PRO A 63 -11.37 -22.40 -4.90
N GLN A 64 -10.83 -23.44 -4.26
CA GLN A 64 -10.67 -24.75 -4.90
C GLN A 64 -11.98 -25.30 -5.47
N ILE A 65 -13.12 -25.01 -4.82
CA ILE A 65 -14.45 -25.38 -5.31
C ILE A 65 -14.85 -24.64 -6.58
N ALA A 66 -14.45 -23.38 -6.76
CA ALA A 66 -14.69 -22.62 -7.97
C ALA A 66 -13.91 -23.23 -9.15
N LEU A 67 -12.65 -23.61 -8.92
CA LEU A 67 -11.82 -24.32 -9.91
C LEU A 67 -12.41 -25.69 -10.27
N HIS A 68 -12.85 -26.47 -9.27
CA HIS A 68 -13.48 -27.76 -9.49
C HIS A 68 -14.81 -27.64 -10.26
N THR A 69 -15.65 -26.68 -9.88
CA THR A 69 -16.93 -26.42 -10.56
C THR A 69 -16.70 -25.99 -12.00
N LEU A 70 -15.73 -25.10 -12.26
CA LEU A 70 -15.36 -24.70 -13.62
C LEU A 70 -14.89 -25.91 -14.45
N ALA A 71 -14.10 -26.81 -13.88
CA ALA A 71 -13.65 -28.02 -14.56
C ALA A 71 -14.80 -28.95 -14.96
N LEU A 72 -15.82 -29.10 -14.11
CA LEU A 72 -17.03 -29.89 -14.41
C LEU A 72 -17.91 -29.21 -15.48
N LEU A 73 -18.12 -27.90 -15.35
CA LEU A 73 -18.93 -27.13 -16.31
C LEU A 73 -18.33 -27.15 -17.71
N ARG A 74 -16.99 -27.09 -17.84
CA ARG A 74 -16.30 -27.21 -19.13
C ARG A 74 -16.51 -28.53 -19.86
N GLN A 75 -16.90 -29.59 -19.16
CA GLN A 75 -17.17 -30.89 -19.78
C GLN A 75 -18.55 -30.94 -20.44
N THR A 76 -19.47 -30.05 -20.03
CA THR A 76 -20.90 -30.14 -20.37
C THR A 76 -21.44 -28.90 -21.08
N LEU A 77 -20.75 -27.76 -20.97
CA LEU A 77 -21.13 -26.51 -21.62
C LEU A 77 -20.18 -26.17 -22.78
N PRO A 78 -20.70 -25.81 -23.96
CA PRO A 78 -19.88 -25.32 -25.05
C PRO A 78 -19.24 -23.98 -24.65
N LEU A 79 -17.94 -23.83 -24.91
CA LEU A 79 -17.25 -22.56 -24.66
C LEU A 79 -17.77 -21.51 -25.64
N LYS A 80 -18.09 -20.32 -25.10
CA LYS A 80 -18.38 -19.16 -25.94
C LYS A 80 -17.12 -18.87 -26.78
N PRO A 81 -17.22 -18.84 -28.12
CA PRO A 81 -16.09 -18.45 -28.95
C PRO A 81 -15.71 -16.99 -28.64
N PRO A 82 -14.42 -16.62 -28.75
CA PRO A 82 -14.01 -15.23 -28.59
C PRO A 82 -14.76 -14.34 -29.61
N PRO A 83 -15.09 -13.09 -29.25
CA PRO A 83 -15.71 -12.17 -30.19
C PRO A 83 -14.79 -11.94 -31.40
N SER A 84 -15.38 -11.93 -32.59
CA SER A 84 -14.73 -11.61 -33.87
C SER A 84 -14.36 -10.13 -33.96
#